data_AF-A0A4W5NB32-F1
#
_entry.id   AF-A0A4W5NB32-F1
#
_cell.length_a   1.000
_cell.length_b   1.000
_cell.length_c   1.000
_cell.angle_alpha   90.00
_cell.angle_beta   90.00
_cell.angle_gamma   90.00
#
_symmetry.space_group_name_H-M   'P 1'
#
loop_
_entity.id
_entity.type
_entity.pdbx_description
1 polymer ?
#
loop_
_entity_poly.entity_id
_entity_poly.type
_entity_poly.pdbx_seq_one_letter_code
_entity_poly.pdbx_strand_id
1 'polypeptide(L)'
;MILLEINNRIIEETLTLKFDGASNGTKPEAVEVTFADFDGVLYHISNPDGDKTKLMVSISLKFYKELQEHGADEWFLIETGSAF
;
A
#
# COMPACT_ATOMS: atom_id res chain seq x y z
N MET A 1 17.50 -9.31 14.56
CA MET A 1 16.92 -10.25 13.59
C MET A 1 18.01 -10.62 12.59
N ILE A 2 18.22 -11.91 12.31
CA ILE A 2 19.29 -12.35 11.39
C ILE A 2 18.82 -12.30 9.92
N LEU A 3 17.55 -12.63 9.69
CA LEU A 3 16.89 -12.48 8.39
C LEU A 3 16.08 -11.17 8.37
N LEU A 4 15.85 -10.60 7.18
CA LEU A 4 14.97 -9.45 7.00
C LEU A 4 13.51 -9.91 6.93
N GLU A 5 12.61 -9.07 7.43
CA GLU A 5 11.17 -9.23 7.26
C GLU A 5 10.82 -8.83 5.83
N ILE A 6 9.97 -9.61 5.17
CA ILE A 6 9.54 -9.36 3.78
C ILE A 6 8.40 -8.34 3.76
N ASN A 7 7.53 -8.36 4.77
CA ASN A 7 6.34 -7.51 4.80
C ASN A 7 6.69 -6.13 5.34
N ASN A 8 6.08 -5.10 4.76
CA ASN A 8 6.21 -3.75 5.27
C ASN A 8 5.27 -3.56 6.46
N ARG A 9 5.86 -3.48 7.66
CA ARG A 9 5.14 -3.34 8.92
C ARG A 9 4.30 -2.06 9.00
N ILE A 10 4.72 -0.97 8.35
CA ILE A 10 3.96 0.29 8.34
C ILE A 10 2.65 0.11 7.57
N ILE A 11 2.67 -0.61 6.44
CA ILE A 11 1.47 -0.94 5.66
C ILE A 11 0.52 -1.79 6.51
N GLU A 12 1.03 -2.89 7.07
CA GLU A 12 0.20 -3.83 7.85
C GLU A 12 -0.47 -3.12 9.03
N GLU A 13 0.30 -2.42 9.87
CA GLU A 13 -0.22 -1.75 11.06
C GLU A 13 -1.23 -0.65 10.68
N THR A 14 -0.96 0.13 9.62
CA THR A 14 -1.86 1.20 9.16
C THR A 14 -3.18 0.64 8.64
N LEU A 15 -3.14 -0.41 7.81
CA LEU A 15 -4.34 -1.02 7.25
C LEU A 15 -5.16 -1.74 8.31
N THR A 16 -4.53 -2.52 9.19
CA THR A 16 -5.20 -3.20 10.31
C THR A 16 -5.95 -2.19 11.18
N LEU A 17 -5.30 -1.09 11.58
CA LEU A 17 -5.95 -0.05 12.37
C LEU A 17 -7.19 0.53 11.69
N LYS A 18 -7.11 0.79 10.38
CA LYS A 18 -8.24 1.37 9.63
C LYS A 18 -9.37 0.37 9.41
N PHE A 19 -9.05 -0.89 9.12
CA PHE A 19 -10.05 -1.94 8.96
C PHE A 19 -10.74 -2.29 10.28
N ASP A 20 -9.99 -2.42 11.37
CA ASP A 20 -10.58 -2.64 12.70
C ASP A 20 -11.47 -1.47 13.12
N GLY A 21 -11.04 -0.23 12.85
CA GLY A 21 -11.86 0.96 13.07
C GLY A 21 -13.18 0.91 12.30
N ALA A 22 -13.12 0.56 11.01
CA ALA A 22 -14.29 0.46 10.14
C ALA A 22 -15.25 -0.66 10.58
N SER A 23 -14.73 -1.85 10.92
CA SER A 23 -15.52 -2.99 11.39
C SER A 23 -16.23 -2.71 12.72
N ASN A 24 -15.62 -1.90 13.59
CA ASN A 24 -16.20 -1.48 14.87
C ASN A 24 -17.14 -0.26 14.76
N GLY A 25 -17.42 0.23 13.55
CA GLY A 25 -18.31 1.38 13.32
C GLY A 25 -17.72 2.72 13.76
N THR A 26 -16.39 2.79 13.89
CA THR A 26 -15.69 4.04 14.21
C THR A 26 -15.81 5.01 13.03
N LYS A 27 -15.89 6.30 13.32
CA LYS A 27 -15.94 7.33 12.28
C LYS A 27 -14.67 7.27 11.42
N PRO A 28 -14.76 7.22 10.08
CA PRO A 28 -13.58 7.21 9.21
C PRO A 28 -12.69 8.43 9.42
N GLU A 29 -11.42 8.18 9.72
CA GLU A 29 -10.41 9.20 9.94
C GLU A 29 -9.51 9.35 8.72
N ALA A 30 -9.10 10.59 8.45
CA ALA A 30 -8.16 10.88 7.38
C ALA A 30 -6.83 10.14 7.60
N VAL A 31 -6.16 9.78 6.52
CA VAL A 31 -4.82 9.19 6.50
C VAL A 31 -4.01 9.83 5.40
N GLU A 32 -2.76 10.14 5.72
CA GLU A 32 -1.79 10.73 4.81
C GLU A 32 -0.40 10.34 5.35
N VAL A 33 0.20 9.31 4.76
CA VAL A 33 1.46 8.75 5.24
C VAL A 33 2.36 8.46 4.04
N THR A 34 3.58 9.01 4.07
CA THR A 34 4.64 8.72 3.08
C THR A 34 5.83 8.13 3.81
N PHE A 35 6.32 6.99 3.34
CA PHE A 35 7.46 6.30 3.93
C PHE A 35 8.25 5.53 2.88
N ALA A 36 9.49 5.20 3.20
CA ALA A 36 10.40 4.49 2.31
C ALA A 36 10.61 3.04 2.76
N ASP A 37 11.13 2.23 1.85
CA ASP A 37 11.61 0.86 2.11
C ASP A 37 12.98 0.67 1.44
N PHE A 38 13.51 -0.55 1.47
CA PHE A 38 14.77 -0.91 0.81
C PHE A 38 14.72 -0.63 -0.71
N ASP A 39 15.91 -0.56 -1.32
CA ASP A 39 16.11 -0.31 -2.76
C ASP A 39 15.52 1.00 -3.29
N GLY A 40 15.26 1.96 -2.39
CA GLY A 40 14.74 3.27 -2.74
C GLY A 40 13.28 3.26 -3.15
N VAL A 41 12.52 2.26 -2.69
CA VAL A 41 11.06 2.19 -2.84
C VAL A 41 10.41 3.27 -1.96
N LEU A 42 9.37 3.90 -2.49
CA LEU A 42 8.56 4.88 -1.76
C LEU A 42 7.10 4.44 -1.76
N TYR A 43 6.49 4.45 -0.59
CA TYR A 43 5.06 4.20 -0.39
C TYR A 43 4.32 5.47 -0.01
N HIS A 44 3.07 5.54 -0.42
CA HIS A 44 2.13 6.59 -0.06
C HIS A 44 0.77 6.00 0.26
N ILE A 45 0.26 6.24 1.47
CA ILE A 45 -1.07 5.83 1.91
C ILE A 45 -1.91 7.09 2.11
N SER A 46 -3.02 7.19 1.40
CA SER A 46 -3.89 8.37 1.43
C SER A 46 -5.37 8.03 1.25
N ASN A 47 -6.22 9.03 1.49
CA ASN A 47 -7.62 9.00 1.09
C ASN A 47 -7.79 9.68 -0.29
N PRO A 48 -8.11 8.93 -1.36
CA PRO A 48 -8.30 9.52 -2.68
C PRO A 48 -9.48 10.49 -2.67
N ASP A 49 -9.35 11.62 -3.36
CA ASP A 49 -10.36 12.68 -3.44
C ASP A 49 -10.84 13.25 -2.09
N GLY A 50 -10.11 12.98 -1.01
CA GLY A 50 -10.51 13.34 0.36
C GLY A 50 -11.61 12.44 0.95
N ASP A 51 -11.99 11.35 0.27
CA ASP A 51 -12.97 10.39 0.76
C ASP A 51 -12.36 9.50 1.85
N LYS A 52 -12.67 9.81 3.11
CA LYS A 52 -12.15 9.09 4.28
C LYS A 52 -12.60 7.63 4.35
N THR A 53 -13.60 7.22 3.56
CA THR A 53 -14.07 5.83 3.48
C THR A 53 -13.24 4.98 2.53
N LYS A 54 -12.43 5.61 1.66
CA LYS A 54 -11.55 4.94 0.71
C LYS A 54 -10.10 5.04 1.18
N LEU A 55 -9.33 3.99 0.93
CA LEU A 55 -7.90 3.95 1.17
C LEU A 55 -7.20 3.64 -0.15
N MET A 56 -6.19 4.44 -0.47
CA MET A 56 -5.30 4.19 -1.59
C MET A 56 -3.89 3.95 -1.06
N VAL A 57 -3.31 2.82 -1.44
CA VAL A 57 -1.91 2.49 -1.17
C VAL A 57 -1.17 2.52 -2.50
N SER A 58 -0.24 3.45 -2.64
CA SER A 58 0.57 3.63 -3.83
C SER A 58 2.02 3.25 -3.54
N ILE A 59 2.68 2.65 -4.52
CA ILE A 59 4.09 2.28 -4.50
C ILE A 59 4.80 2.90 -5.69
N SER A 60 6.00 3.43 -5.46
CA SER A 60 6.87 3.97 -6.50
C SER A 60 8.22 3.26 -6.47
N LEU A 61 8.59 2.65 -7.60
CA LEU A 61 9.88 2.02 -7.81
C LEU A 61 10.56 2.67 -9.02
N LYS A 62 11.83 3.04 -8.87
CA LYS A 62 12.61 3.68 -9.95
C LYS A 62 12.73 2.80 -11.20
N PHE A 63 12.72 1.49 -11.02
CA PHE A 63 12.91 0.47 -12.04
C PHE A 63 11.60 -0.26 -12.41
N TYR A 64 10.42 0.30 -12.09
CA TYR A 64 9.14 -0.36 -12.40
C TYR A 64 8.98 -0.67 -13.90
N LYS A 65 9.50 0.20 -14.78
CA LYS A 65 9.45 -0.02 -16.23
C LYS A 65 10.18 -1.29 -16.66
N GLU A 66 11.32 -1.59 -16.04
CA GLU A 66 12.08 -2.81 -16.33
C GLU A 66 11.32 -4.05 -15.85
N LEU A 67 10.65 -3.98 -14.69
CA LEU A 67 9.76 -5.06 -14.21
C LEU A 67 8.57 -5.27 -15.15
N GLN A 68 8.01 -4.19 -15.67
CA GLN A 68 6.88 -4.22 -16.60
C GLN A 68 7.22 -4.96 -17.90
N GLU A 69 8.44 -4.81 -18.42
CA GLU A 69 8.94 -5.57 -19.58
C GLU A 69 8.97 -7.10 -19.35
N HIS A 70 8.94 -7.52 -18.08
CA HIS A 70 8.93 -8.92 -17.66
C HIS A 70 7.57 -9.40 -17.14
N GLY A 71 6.48 -8.68 -17.43
CA GLY A 71 5.11 -9.11 -17.10
C GLY A 71 4.64 -8.74 -15.70
N ALA A 72 5.25 -7.74 -15.04
CA ALA A 72 4.85 -7.32 -13.70
C ALA A 72 3.37 -6.89 -13.62
N ASP A 73 2.83 -6.22 -14.64
CA ASP A 73 1.43 -5.79 -14.67
C ASP A 73 0.45 -6.97 -14.65
N GLU A 74 0.75 -8.04 -15.42
CA GLU A 74 -0.08 -9.24 -15.47
C GLU A 74 -0.08 -9.94 -14.11
N TRP A 75 1.11 -10.06 -13.51
CA TRP A 75 1.26 -10.67 -12.20
C TRP A 75 0.54 -9.87 -11.11
N PHE A 76 0.68 -8.54 -11.14
CA PHE A 76 0.01 -7.64 -10.20
C PHE A 76 -1.51 -7.71 -10.31
N LEU A 77 -2.04 -7.79 -11.54
CA LEU A 77 -3.48 -7.96 -11.77
C LEU A 77 -4.01 -9.27 -11.20
N ILE A 78 -3.25 -10.38 -11.36
CA ILE A 78 -3.64 -11.69 -10.81
C ILE A 78 -3.70 -11.64 -9.28
N GLU A 79 -2.69 -11.06 -8.64
CA GLU A 79 -2.58 -11.04 -7.18
C GLU A 79 -3.61 -10.09 -6.53
N THR A 80 -3.84 -8.93 -7.14
CA THR A 80 -4.72 -7.89 -6.57
C THR A 80 -6.15 -7.95 -7.09
N GLY A 81 -6.42 -8.73 -8.14
CA GLY A 81 -7.72 -8.92 -8.76
C GLY A 81 -8.22 -7.75 -9.62
N SER A 82 -8.14 -6.52 -9.13
CA SER A 82 -8.59 -5.31 -9.84
C SER A 82 -8.21 -4.01 -9.11
N ALA A 83 -6.93 -3.78 -8.80
CA ALA A 83 -6.51 -2.56 -8.10
C ALA A 83 -6.12 -1.44 -9.10
N PHE A 84 -7.10 -0.64 -9.51
CA PHE A 84 -6.93 0.72 -10.05
C PHE A 84 -7.96 1.66 -9.42
#